data_AF-A0A8S3UIN6-F1
#
_entry.id   AF-A0A8S3UIN6-F1
#
_cell.length_a   1.000
_cell.length_b   1.000
_cell.length_c   1.000
_cell.angle_alpha   90.00
_cell.angle_beta   90.00
_cell.angle_gamma   90.00
#
_symmetry.space_group_name_H-M   'P 1'
#
loop_
_entity.id
_entity.type
_entity.pdbx_description
1 polymer ?
#
loop_
_entity_poly.entity_id
_entity_poly.type
_entity_poly.pdbx_seq_one_letter_code
_entity_poly.pdbx_strand_id
1 'polypeptide(L)'
;MIHIDGYDKIKPYGIAIHGAIDGYSRRILWLKAGCSNNNPRYIAKFYIDFVKELRRVPRAIRADAGTENVLTQLNQFMENWNDHRIRRQRQEVIVPSGIPNVLYFQPEIYDSSDFSFPILCNDQTLSELENEHTSDLPVRGCSEDFMHLIGYLSGEEPMQALIPQTLDEAFQNFCTLIYICNGCRI
;
A
#
# COMPACT_ATOMS: atom_id res chain seq x y z
N MET A 1 -9.11 -10.61 10.51
CA MET A 1 -7.92 -10.00 11.16
C MET A 1 -7.14 -9.35 10.04
N ILE A 2 -6.83 -8.06 10.15
CA ILE A 2 -6.01 -7.39 9.13
C ILE A 2 -4.55 -7.62 9.46
N HIS A 3 -3.76 -7.95 8.45
CA HIS A 3 -2.31 -7.99 8.53
C HIS A 3 -1.75 -6.76 7.81
N ILE A 4 -0.97 -5.95 8.51
CA ILE A 4 -0.30 -4.75 7.98
C ILE A 4 1.20 -5.04 7.90
N ASP A 5 1.83 -4.73 6.78
CA ASP A 5 3.28 -4.92 6.58
C ASP A 5 3.90 -3.79 5.75
N GLY A 6 5.19 -3.54 5.97
CA GLY A 6 6.00 -2.54 5.28
C GLY A 6 7.12 -3.17 4.45
N TYR A 7 7.32 -2.69 3.24
CA TYR A 7 8.39 -3.13 2.34
C TYR A 7 9.55 -2.12 2.31
N ASP A 8 10.71 -2.58 2.76
CA ASP A 8 11.89 -1.75 2.97
C ASP A 8 12.99 -1.90 1.91
N LYS A 9 12.94 -2.89 1.02
CA LYS A 9 14.10 -3.21 0.15
C LYS A 9 14.48 -2.06 -0.80
N ILE A 10 13.52 -1.22 -1.14
CA ILE A 10 13.72 -0.05 -2.02
C ILE A 10 13.73 1.28 -1.26
N LYS A 11 13.69 1.23 0.07
CA LYS A 11 13.85 2.39 0.96
C LYS A 11 15.16 3.14 0.77
N PRO A 12 16.30 2.50 0.40
CA PRO A 12 17.51 3.23 0.01
C PRO A 12 17.31 4.20 -1.17
N TYR A 13 16.28 3.96 -1.99
CA TYR A 13 15.89 4.85 -3.10
C TYR A 13 14.78 5.83 -2.71
N GLY A 14 14.51 6.03 -1.42
CA GLY A 14 13.50 6.97 -0.92
C GLY A 14 12.05 6.51 -1.05
N ILE A 15 11.83 5.23 -1.38
CA ILE A 15 10.48 4.66 -1.55
C ILE A 15 10.24 3.57 -0.52
N ALA A 16 9.17 3.71 0.26
CA ALA A 16 8.74 2.75 1.25
C ALA A 16 7.30 2.33 0.93
N ILE A 17 7.03 1.04 0.75
CA ILE A 17 5.68 0.57 0.44
C ILE A 17 5.03 0.09 1.74
N HIS A 18 3.75 0.39 1.89
CA HIS A 18 2.90 -0.12 2.96
C HIS A 18 1.71 -0.84 2.37
N GLY A 19 1.48 -2.07 2.84
CA GLY A 19 0.36 -2.89 2.43
C GLY A 19 -0.45 -3.38 3.62
N ALA A 20 -1.74 -3.62 3.39
CA ALA A 20 -2.53 -4.42 4.31
C ALA A 20 -3.41 -5.42 3.59
N ILE A 21 -3.55 -6.59 4.19
CA ILE A 21 -4.32 -7.71 3.67
C ILE A 21 -5.27 -8.23 4.73
N ASP A 22 -6.49 -8.59 4.35
CA ASP A 22 -7.37 -9.33 5.25
C ASP A 22 -6.94 -10.80 5.35
N GLY A 23 -6.74 -11.28 6.57
CA GLY A 23 -6.20 -12.62 6.84
C GLY A 23 -7.12 -13.77 6.45
N TYR A 24 -8.43 -13.54 6.33
CA TYR A 24 -9.39 -14.55 5.89
C TYR A 24 -9.53 -14.54 4.37
N SER A 25 -10.03 -13.45 3.81
CA SER A 25 -10.33 -13.31 2.38
C SER A 25 -9.09 -13.20 1.49
N ARG A 26 -7.93 -12.88 2.07
CA ARG A 26 -6.69 -12.53 1.36
C ARG A 26 -6.83 -11.31 0.45
N ARG A 27 -7.83 -10.46 0.71
CA ARG A 27 -8.05 -9.23 -0.06
C ARG A 27 -6.98 -8.18 0.27
N ILE A 28 -6.36 -7.69 -0.80
CA ILE A 28 -5.83 -6.35 -1.02
C ILE A 28 -6.57 -5.20 -0.35
N LEU A 29 -6.28 -4.79 0.89
CA LEU A 29 -7.01 -3.69 1.53
C LEU A 29 -6.47 -2.33 1.14
N TRP A 30 -5.14 -2.17 1.21
CA TRP A 30 -4.43 -1.05 0.62
C TRP A 30 -3.00 -1.47 0.27
N LEU A 31 -2.40 -0.77 -0.68
CA LEU A 31 -1.01 -0.94 -1.08
C LEU A 31 -0.51 0.41 -1.59
N LYS A 32 0.18 1.15 -0.74
CA LYS A 32 0.55 2.55 -0.95
C LYS A 32 2.05 2.75 -0.82
N ALA A 33 2.64 3.51 -1.74
CA ALA A 33 4.02 3.97 -1.63
C ALA A 33 4.05 5.30 -0.87
N GLY A 34 5.03 5.45 0.01
CA GLY A 34 5.33 6.68 0.74
C GLY A 34 6.82 6.81 0.99
N CYS A 35 7.21 7.87 1.67
CA CYS A 35 8.64 8.24 1.82
C CYS A 35 9.28 7.61 3.05
N SER A 36 8.46 7.08 3.95
CA SER A 36 8.90 6.43 5.17
C SER A 36 7.89 5.37 5.56
N ASN A 37 8.36 4.16 5.83
CA ASN A 37 7.52 3.16 6.49
C ASN A 37 7.56 3.23 8.02
N ASN A 38 8.44 4.05 8.59
CA ASN A 38 8.66 4.13 10.04
C ASN A 38 7.85 5.24 10.72
N ASN A 39 7.17 6.10 9.95
CA ASN A 39 6.32 7.14 10.52
C ASN A 39 4.91 6.58 10.78
N PRO A 40 4.50 6.42 12.06
CA PRO A 40 3.18 5.88 12.39
C PRO A 40 2.04 6.76 11.89
N ARG A 41 2.27 8.06 11.66
CA ARG A 41 1.26 8.98 11.14
C ARG A 41 0.87 8.69 9.69
N TYR A 42 1.79 8.19 8.87
CA TYR A 42 1.46 7.76 7.50
C TYR A 42 0.68 6.46 7.48
N ILE A 43 1.03 5.53 8.37
CA ILE A 43 0.26 4.28 8.54
C ILE A 43 -1.16 4.60 9.03
N ALA A 44 -1.28 5.53 9.98
CA ALA A 44 -2.57 6.02 10.45
C ALA A 44 -3.38 6.67 9.33
N LYS A 45 -2.76 7.46 8.44
CA LYS A 45 -3.41 8.02 7.25
C LYS A 45 -4.00 6.93 6.36
N PHE A 46 -3.20 5.92 6.02
CA PHE A 46 -3.65 4.81 5.18
C PHE A 46 -4.81 4.04 5.80
N TYR A 47 -4.77 3.84 7.11
CA TYR A 47 -5.86 3.20 7.86
C TYR A 47 -7.13 4.05 7.90
N ILE A 48 -7.02 5.36 8.15
CA ILE A 48 -8.18 6.27 8.18
C ILE A 48 -8.82 6.37 6.80
N ASP A 49 -8.03 6.47 5.73
CA ASP A 49 -8.54 6.46 4.35
C ASP A 49 -9.36 5.19 4.08
N PHE A 50 -8.82 4.03 4.48
CA PHE A 50 -9.50 2.73 4.35
C PHE A 50 -10.81 2.66 5.14
N VAL A 51 -10.79 3.15 6.39
CA VAL A 51 -11.96 3.21 7.27
C VAL A 51 -13.03 4.13 6.69
N LYS A 52 -12.63 5.29 6.13
CA LYS A 52 -13.55 6.22 5.45
C LYS A 52 -14.20 5.60 4.21
N GLU A 53 -13.42 4.86 3.41
CA GLU A 53 -13.90 4.19 2.20
C GLU A 53 -14.91 3.09 2.52
N LEU A 54 -14.56 2.16 3.42
CA LEU A 54 -15.39 1.00 3.70
C LEU A 54 -16.47 1.23 4.76
N ARG A 55 -16.40 2.33 5.49
CA ARG A 55 -17.29 2.68 6.62
C ARG A 55 -17.35 1.61 7.72
N ARG A 56 -16.29 0.80 7.84
CA ARG A 56 -16.20 -0.34 8.76
C ARG A 56 -14.80 -0.42 9.37
N VAL A 57 -14.72 -1.02 10.56
CA VAL A 57 -13.46 -1.26 11.27
C VAL A 57 -13.23 -2.76 11.49
N PRO A 58 -11.98 -3.24 11.38
CA PRO A 58 -11.63 -4.62 11.65
C PRO A 58 -11.78 -4.96 13.13
N ARG A 59 -12.10 -6.21 13.42
CA ARG A 59 -12.13 -6.74 14.80
C ARG A 59 -10.74 -6.87 15.42
N ALA A 60 -9.71 -7.10 14.61
CA ALA A 60 -8.34 -7.29 15.06
C ALA A 60 -7.34 -6.91 13.96
N ILE A 61 -6.23 -6.30 14.37
CA ILE A 61 -5.11 -5.90 13.53
C ILE A 61 -3.85 -6.59 14.05
N ARG A 62 -3.04 -7.14 13.14
CA ARG A 62 -1.71 -7.68 13.38
C ARG A 62 -0.73 -6.94 12.45
N ALA A 63 0.41 -6.52 13.00
CA ALA A 63 1.50 -5.96 12.22
C ALA A 63 2.75 -6.79 12.52
N ASP A 64 3.33 -7.40 11.48
CA ASP A 64 4.58 -8.16 11.57
C ASP A 64 5.69 -7.39 10.83
N ALA A 65 6.96 -7.74 11.07
CA ALA A 65 8.12 -7.08 10.47
C ALA A 65 8.66 -7.84 9.24
N GLY A 66 8.12 -7.53 8.06
CA GLY A 66 8.75 -7.60 6.73
C GLY A 66 9.19 -8.95 6.11
N THR A 67 8.73 -9.24 4.88
CA THR A 67 9.61 -9.60 3.71
C THR A 67 8.85 -9.71 2.36
N GLU A 68 9.44 -9.07 1.33
CA GLU A 68 9.35 -9.25 -0.15
C GLU A 68 8.03 -8.98 -0.95
N ASN A 69 7.95 -7.87 -1.73
CA ASN A 69 7.79 -7.85 -3.21
C ASN A 69 7.59 -6.44 -3.87
N VAL A 70 7.80 -6.41 -5.19
CA VAL A 70 8.24 -5.33 -6.10
C VAL A 70 7.21 -4.22 -6.42
N LEU A 71 7.69 -2.98 -6.59
CA LEU A 71 6.97 -1.88 -7.25
C LEU A 71 6.95 -2.09 -8.77
N THR A 72 5.76 -2.08 -9.35
CA THR A 72 5.16 -0.99 -10.16
C THR A 72 3.84 -1.58 -10.66
N GLN A 73 2.75 -0.80 -10.68
CA GLN A 73 1.34 -1.25 -10.80
C GLN A 73 0.65 -1.67 -9.48
N LEU A 74 0.93 -1.04 -8.33
CA LEU A 74 0.27 -1.43 -7.06
C LEU A 74 -1.26 -1.45 -7.16
N ASN A 75 -1.87 -0.50 -7.87
CA ASN A 75 -3.33 -0.47 -8.07
C ASN A 75 -3.82 -1.60 -8.97
N GLN A 76 -3.24 -1.79 -10.17
CA GLN A 76 -3.65 -2.89 -11.06
C GLN A 76 -3.30 -4.25 -10.45
N PHE A 77 -2.22 -4.35 -9.67
CA PHE A 77 -1.89 -5.53 -8.89
C PHE A 77 -2.94 -5.79 -7.82
N MET A 78 -3.36 -4.78 -7.06
CA MET A 78 -4.44 -4.92 -6.09
C MET A 78 -5.74 -5.34 -6.77
N GLU A 79 -6.11 -4.73 -7.91
CA GLU A 79 -7.29 -5.09 -8.69
C GLU A 79 -7.22 -6.55 -9.16
N ASN A 80 -6.16 -6.90 -9.90
CA ASN A 80 -5.93 -8.26 -10.40
C ASN A 80 -5.86 -9.29 -9.26
N TRP A 81 -5.23 -8.94 -8.14
CA TRP A 81 -5.17 -9.78 -6.96
C TRP A 81 -6.53 -9.91 -6.29
N ASN A 82 -7.34 -8.86 -6.23
CA ASN A 82 -8.63 -8.95 -5.56
C ASN A 82 -9.66 -9.75 -6.37
N ASP A 83 -9.46 -9.84 -7.69
CA ASP A 83 -10.34 -10.55 -8.61
C ASP A 83 -9.87 -11.96 -8.99
N HIS A 84 -8.60 -12.31 -8.75
CA HIS A 84 -8.12 -13.65 -9.06
C HIS A 84 -8.73 -14.71 -8.13
N ARG A 85 -8.88 -15.93 -8.65
CA ARG A 85 -9.37 -17.06 -7.85
C ARG A 85 -8.22 -17.78 -7.16
N ILE A 86 -8.21 -17.75 -5.83
CA ILE A 86 -7.26 -18.50 -5.00
C ILE A 86 -7.60 -19.99 -5.04
N ARG A 87 -6.59 -20.81 -5.34
CA ARG A 87 -6.71 -22.27 -5.36
C ARG A 87 -6.74 -22.83 -3.93
N ARG A 88 -7.48 -23.91 -3.73
CA ARG A 88 -7.52 -24.65 -2.47
C ARG A 88 -6.14 -25.23 -2.15
N GLN A 89 -5.61 -24.91 -0.97
CA GLN A 89 -4.40 -25.54 -0.44
C GLN A 89 -4.73 -26.87 0.24
N ARG A 90 -3.75 -27.79 0.25
CA ARG A 90 -3.88 -29.13 0.86
C ARG A 90 -3.71 -29.14 2.39
N GLN A 91 -3.30 -28.04 3.02
CA GLN A 91 -3.11 -27.97 4.47
C GLN A 91 -4.44 -27.94 5.23
N GLU A 92 -4.45 -28.52 6.44
CA GLU A 92 -5.63 -28.66 7.33
C GLU A 92 -6.12 -27.33 7.94
N VAL A 93 -5.34 -26.24 7.84
CA VAL A 93 -5.80 -24.92 8.27
C VAL A 93 -6.90 -24.47 7.31
N ILE A 94 -8.02 -23.96 7.84
CA ILE A 94 -9.14 -23.42 7.06
C ILE A 94 -8.66 -22.16 6.34
N VAL A 95 -8.00 -22.33 5.19
CA VAL A 95 -7.67 -21.26 4.26
C VAL A 95 -8.76 -21.25 3.20
N PRO A 96 -9.64 -20.24 3.18
CA PRO A 96 -10.74 -20.22 2.22
C PRO A 96 -10.20 -20.11 0.80
N SER A 97 -10.74 -20.93 -0.10
CA SER A 97 -10.48 -20.83 -1.54
C SER A 97 -11.62 -20.07 -2.20
N GLY A 98 -11.32 -19.12 -3.07
CA GLY A 98 -12.32 -18.27 -3.68
C GLY A 98 -11.71 -17.04 -4.30
N ILE A 99 -12.56 -16.12 -4.74
CA ILE A 99 -12.13 -14.80 -5.21
C ILE A 99 -12.08 -13.89 -3.97
N PRO A 100 -10.96 -13.19 -3.68
CA PRO A 100 -10.83 -12.36 -2.48
C PRO A 100 -11.95 -11.34 -2.30
N ASN A 101 -12.38 -10.66 -3.37
CA ASN A 101 -13.52 -9.75 -3.32
C ASN A 101 -14.81 -10.46 -2.89
N VAL A 102 -15.10 -11.65 -3.41
CA VAL A 102 -16.31 -12.41 -3.03
C VAL A 102 -16.21 -12.91 -1.58
N LEU A 103 -15.04 -13.42 -1.18
CA LEU A 103 -14.77 -13.84 0.20
C LEU A 103 -14.91 -12.70 1.20
N TYR A 104 -14.62 -11.47 0.78
CA TYR A 104 -14.67 -10.28 1.63
C TYR A 104 -16.08 -9.65 1.70
N PHE A 105 -16.72 -9.44 0.54
CA PHE A 105 -18.01 -8.74 0.47
C PHE A 105 -19.23 -9.66 0.62
N GLN A 106 -19.07 -10.96 0.38
CA GLN A 106 -20.14 -11.96 0.45
C GLN A 106 -19.65 -13.26 1.13
N PRO A 107 -19.17 -13.17 2.39
CA PRO A 107 -18.64 -14.32 3.11
C PRO A 107 -19.67 -15.45 3.30
N GLU A 108 -20.97 -15.13 3.25
CA GLU A 108 -22.07 -16.10 3.40
C GLU A 108 -22.09 -17.15 2.28
N ILE A 109 -21.55 -16.83 1.10
CA ILE A 109 -21.40 -17.79 -0.01
C ILE A 109 -20.45 -18.94 0.37
N TYR A 110 -19.59 -18.72 1.37
CA TYR A 110 -18.58 -19.66 1.83
C TYR A 110 -18.82 -20.12 3.28
N ASP A 111 -20.08 -20.10 3.73
CA ASP A 111 -20.50 -20.45 5.11
C ASP A 111 -19.70 -19.67 6.18
N SER A 112 -19.33 -18.44 5.84
CA SER A 112 -18.60 -17.52 6.72
C SER A 112 -19.45 -16.29 7.01
N SER A 113 -18.94 -15.42 7.88
CA SER A 113 -19.63 -14.21 8.29
C SER A 113 -18.66 -13.05 8.40
N ASP A 114 -19.16 -11.85 8.14
CA ASP A 114 -18.40 -10.63 8.34
C ASP A 114 -18.32 -10.29 9.83
N PHE A 115 -17.09 -10.18 10.34
CA PHE A 115 -16.81 -9.83 11.74
C PHE A 115 -16.39 -8.37 11.92
N SER A 116 -16.49 -7.53 10.89
CA SER A 116 -16.21 -6.10 10.98
C SER A 116 -17.34 -5.33 11.65
N PHE A 117 -16.99 -4.27 12.37
CA PHE A 117 -17.95 -3.41 13.04
C PHE A 117 -18.23 -2.17 12.18
N PRO A 118 -19.48 -1.69 12.10
CA PRO A 118 -19.77 -0.40 11.47
C PRO A 118 -19.10 0.72 12.26
N ILE A 119 -18.65 1.75 11.56
CA ILE A 119 -18.21 2.98 12.22
C ILE A 119 -19.43 3.66 12.84
N LEU A 120 -19.34 4.00 14.12
CA LEU A 120 -20.40 4.73 14.84
C LEU A 120 -20.19 6.25 14.83
N CYS A 121 -18.99 6.72 14.48
CA CYS A 121 -18.68 8.14 14.39
C CYS A 121 -19.01 8.73 13.00
N ASN A 122 -19.28 10.03 12.97
CA ASN A 122 -19.63 10.74 11.74
C ASN A 122 -18.37 11.21 10.99
N ASP A 123 -18.56 11.76 9.80
CA ASP A 123 -17.47 12.21 8.92
C ASP A 123 -16.65 13.36 9.53
N GLN A 124 -17.28 14.17 10.37
CA GLN A 124 -16.60 15.26 11.08
C GLN A 124 -15.60 14.70 12.08
N THR A 125 -16.03 13.76 12.94
CA THR A 125 -15.13 13.08 13.89
C THR A 125 -14.01 12.32 13.18
N LEU A 126 -14.29 11.68 12.05
CA LEU A 126 -13.25 11.01 11.25
C LEU A 126 -12.22 12.01 10.70
N SER A 127 -12.65 13.21 10.32
CA SER A 127 -11.76 14.26 9.82
C SER A 127 -10.95 14.92 10.94
N GLU A 128 -11.52 15.05 12.14
CA GLU A 128 -10.80 15.49 13.34
C GLU A 128 -9.68 14.49 13.72
N LEU A 129 -10.00 13.19 13.76
CA LEU A 129 -9.02 12.13 14.01
C LEU A 129 -7.91 12.11 12.96
N GLU A 130 -8.26 12.34 11.69
CA GLU A 130 -7.29 12.45 10.61
C GLU A 130 -6.32 13.61 10.85
N ASN A 131 -6.84 14.80 11.16
CA ASN A 131 -6.02 15.98 11.41
C ASN A 131 -5.12 15.83 12.64
N GLU A 132 -5.58 15.13 13.69
CA GLU A 132 -4.83 14.94 14.93
C GLU A 132 -3.71 13.88 14.80
N HIS A 133 -4.03 12.75 14.14
CA HIS A 133 -3.20 11.55 14.18
C HIS A 133 -2.42 11.26 12.90
N THR A 134 -2.67 12.00 11.83
CA THR A 134 -2.03 11.73 10.54
C THR A 134 -1.10 12.86 10.09
N SER A 135 -0.35 12.61 9.03
CA SER A 135 0.42 13.61 8.31
C SER A 135 0.16 13.41 6.83
N ASP A 136 0.11 14.50 6.09
CA ASP A 136 -0.05 14.43 4.65
C ASP A 136 1.15 13.73 4.02
N LEU A 137 0.82 12.79 3.13
CA LEU A 137 1.81 12.12 2.32
C LEU A 137 2.38 13.13 1.33
N PRO A 138 3.68 13.07 1.02
CA PRO A 138 4.24 13.90 -0.02
C PRO A 138 3.51 13.69 -1.33
N VAL A 139 3.26 14.78 -2.06
CA VAL A 139 2.34 14.83 -3.21
C VAL A 139 2.67 13.79 -4.28
N ARG A 140 3.96 13.42 -4.40
CA ARG A 140 4.47 12.45 -5.37
C ARG A 140 4.94 11.12 -4.74
N GLY A 141 4.60 10.87 -3.48
CA GLY A 141 4.89 9.62 -2.77
C GLY A 141 6.37 9.37 -2.42
N CYS A 142 7.26 10.33 -2.69
CA CYS A 142 8.71 10.29 -2.41
C CYS A 142 9.16 11.58 -1.72
N SER A 143 10.35 11.57 -1.09
CA SER A 143 10.85 12.73 -0.35
C SER A 143 11.18 13.91 -1.28
N GLU A 144 11.13 15.14 -0.75
CA GLU A 144 11.53 16.33 -1.51
C GLU A 144 12.98 16.24 -2.00
N ASP A 145 13.89 15.69 -1.18
CA ASP A 145 15.29 15.46 -1.58
C ASP A 145 15.39 14.52 -2.80
N PHE A 146 14.52 13.49 -2.85
CA PHE A 146 14.45 12.59 -4.00
C PHE A 146 13.88 13.29 -5.23
N MET A 147 12.88 14.15 -5.06
CA MET A 147 12.32 14.98 -6.14
C MET A 147 13.36 15.96 -6.71
N HIS A 148 14.16 16.58 -5.84
CA HIS A 148 15.27 17.44 -6.25
C HIS A 148 16.34 16.65 -7.01
N LEU A 149 16.68 15.44 -6.56
CA LEU A 149 17.60 14.56 -7.27
C LEU A 149 17.06 14.22 -8.67
N ILE A 150 15.80 13.80 -8.78
CA ILE A 150 15.18 13.50 -10.08
C ILE A 150 15.17 14.73 -10.98
N GLY A 151 14.79 15.92 -10.50
CA GLY A 151 14.84 17.16 -11.28
C GLY A 151 16.24 17.46 -11.81
N TYR A 152 17.25 17.38 -10.93
CA TYR A 152 18.65 17.55 -11.32
C TYR A 152 19.09 16.55 -12.41
N LEU A 153 18.69 15.28 -12.27
CA LEU A 153 19.04 14.23 -13.23
C LEU A 153 18.29 14.34 -14.56
N SER A 154 17.08 14.87 -14.54
CA SER A 154 16.23 15.05 -15.73
C SER A 154 16.55 16.34 -16.49
N GLY A 155 17.31 17.26 -15.88
CA GLY A 155 17.50 18.62 -16.38
C GLY A 155 16.21 19.46 -16.32
N GLU A 156 15.23 19.02 -15.53
CA GLU A 156 13.91 19.64 -15.37
C GLU A 156 13.74 20.17 -13.95
N GLU A 157 12.87 21.16 -13.75
CA GLU A 157 12.50 21.60 -12.41
C GLU A 157 11.87 20.42 -11.63
N PRO A 158 12.11 20.28 -10.31
CA PRO A 158 11.61 19.15 -9.51
C PRO A 158 10.10 18.91 -9.63
N MET A 159 9.31 19.97 -9.82
CA MET A 159 7.86 19.88 -10.01
C MET A 159 7.42 19.53 -11.44
N GLN A 160 8.33 19.60 -12.43
CA GLN A 160 8.06 19.28 -13.84
C GLN A 160 8.50 17.87 -14.23
N ALA A 161 9.44 17.28 -13.48
CA ALA A 161 9.92 15.91 -13.69
C ALA A 161 8.74 14.96 -13.99
N LEU A 162 8.72 14.35 -15.17
CA LEU A 162 7.63 13.47 -15.56
C LEU A 162 7.51 12.29 -14.59
N ILE A 163 6.34 12.15 -13.97
CA ILE A 163 5.95 10.89 -13.35
C ILE A 163 5.80 9.89 -14.50
N PRO A 164 6.53 8.76 -14.49
CA PRO A 164 6.44 7.78 -15.55
C PRO A 164 4.98 7.33 -15.70
N GLN A 165 4.43 7.50 -16.90
CA GLN A 165 3.06 7.12 -17.25
C GLN A 165 2.99 5.63 -17.60
N THR A 166 4.13 5.04 -17.96
CA THR A 166 4.24 3.64 -18.38
C THR A 166 5.28 2.88 -17.55
N LEU A 167 5.16 1.54 -17.57
CA LEU A 167 6.12 0.65 -16.92
C LEU A 167 7.53 0.81 -17.48
N ASP A 168 7.63 0.93 -18.80
CA ASP A 168 8.92 1.04 -19.47
C ASP A 168 9.62 2.34 -19.09
N GLU A 169 8.87 3.46 -19.01
CA GLU A 169 9.39 4.72 -18.50
C GLU A 169 9.86 4.60 -17.04
N ALA A 170 9.04 3.98 -16.17
CA ALA A 170 9.40 3.79 -14.77
C ALA A 170 10.65 2.92 -14.61
N PHE A 171 10.74 1.84 -15.39
CA PHE A 171 11.88 0.94 -15.39
C PHE A 171 13.15 1.62 -15.91
N GLN A 172 13.04 2.37 -17.01
CA GLN A 172 14.18 3.13 -17.56
C GLN A 172 14.67 4.20 -16.58
N ASN A 173 13.75 4.92 -15.92
CA ASN A 173 14.09 5.90 -14.89
C ASN A 173 14.78 5.22 -13.70
N PHE A 174 14.30 4.05 -13.26
CA PHE A 174 14.92 3.27 -12.19
C PHE A 174 16.31 2.76 -12.57
N CYS A 175 16.48 2.21 -13.79
CA CYS A 175 17.78 1.79 -14.30
C CYS A 175 18.77 2.96 -14.39
N THR A 176 18.31 4.11 -14.85
CA THR A 176 19.11 5.35 -14.91
C THR A 176 19.56 5.76 -13.51
N LEU A 177 18.65 5.74 -12.54
CA LEU A 177 18.95 6.06 -11.15
C LEU A 177 19.96 5.08 -10.54
N ILE A 178 19.80 3.77 -10.75
CA ILE A 178 20.77 2.75 -10.34
C ILE A 178 22.13 2.99 -10.99
N TYR A 179 22.17 3.28 -12.29
CA TYR A 179 23.41 3.50 -13.02
C TYR A 179 24.18 4.69 -12.44
N ILE A 180 23.49 5.80 -12.13
CA ILE A 180 24.10 6.99 -11.56
C ILE A 180 24.58 6.73 -10.12
N CYS A 181 23.75 6.12 -9.28
CA CYS A 181 24.11 5.81 -7.90
C CYS A 181 25.31 4.84 -7.81
N ASN A 182 25.47 3.94 -8.79
CA ASN A 182 26.60 3.01 -8.84
C ASN A 182 27.80 3.54 -9.64
N GLY A 183 27.60 4.50 -10.54
CA GLY A 183 28.64 5.19 -11.30
C GLY A 183 29.36 6.28 -10.50
N CYS A 184 28.68 6.91 -9.54
CA CYS A 184 29.28 7.80 -8.53
C CYS A 184 29.86 6.99 -7.35
N ARG A 185 30.82 6.10 -7.61
CA ARG A 185 31.80 5.74 -6.58
C ARG A 185 32.88 6.82 -6.57
N ILE A 186 32.76 7.79 -5.65
CA ILE A 186 33.85 8.69 -5.26
C ILE A 186 34.77 7.92 -4.29
#